data_AF-A0A821JRE9-F1
#
_entry.id   AF-A0A821JRE9-F1
#
_cell.length_a   1.000
_cell.length_b   1.000
_cell.length_c   1.000
_cell.angle_alpha   90.00
_cell.angle_beta   90.00
_cell.angle_gamma   90.00
#
_symmetry.space_group_name_H-M   'P 1'
#
loop_
_entity.id
_entity.type
_entity.pdbx_description
1 polymer ?
#
loop_
_entity_poly.entity_id
_entity_poly.type
_entity_poly.pdbx_seq_one_letter_code
_entity_poly.pdbx_strand_id
1 'polypeptide(L)'
;MKNNFEELISTLQISSLSSYNDNLDEISHILEKQNSELLSSFISQFYESILILEHWAWQLFSQQNSEQWINKSNYVEFFRILALFNKNLIFNHEDIETNIKASLIFPETIECINMIFEKFEKI
;
A
#
# COMPACT_ATOMS: atom_id res chain seq x y z
N MET A 1 9.67 -17.62 -10.88
CA MET A 1 8.35 -17.09 -11.26
C MET A 1 8.55 -15.64 -11.66
N LYS A 2 8.03 -15.21 -12.81
CA LYS A 2 7.95 -13.78 -13.14
C LYS A 2 6.98 -13.20 -12.12
N ASN A 3 7.47 -12.40 -11.17
CA ASN A 3 6.60 -11.78 -10.17
C ASN A 3 5.64 -10.85 -10.90
N ASN A 4 4.35 -11.19 -10.87
CA ASN A 4 3.26 -10.45 -11.52
C ASN A 4 2.95 -9.11 -10.84
N PHE A 5 3.79 -8.67 -9.90
CA PHE A 5 3.49 -7.55 -9.02
C PHE A 5 3.29 -6.24 -9.79
N GLU A 6 4.20 -5.92 -10.71
CA GLU A 6 4.09 -4.72 -11.56
C GLU A 6 2.80 -4.70 -12.39
N GLU A 7 2.37 -5.86 -12.89
CA GLU A 7 1.13 -5.98 -13.68
C GLU A 7 -0.09 -5.78 -12.77
N LEU A 8 -0.10 -6.41 -11.58
CA LEU A 8 -1.15 -6.23 -10.58
C LEU A 8 -1.27 -4.75 -10.17
N ILE A 9 -0.16 -4.07 -9.92
CA ILE A 9 -0.17 -2.63 -9.59
C ILE A 9 -0.66 -1.80 -10.78
N SER A 10 -0.26 -2.12 -12.00
CA SER A 10 -0.72 -1.41 -13.20
C SER A 10 -2.24 -1.53 -13.36
N THR A 11 -2.81 -2.70 -13.04
CA THR A 11 -4.26 -2.87 -13.10
C THR A 11 -5.00 -2.11 -12.00
N LEU A 12 -4.40 -1.86 -10.83
CA LEU A 12 -5.01 -1.00 -9.79
C LEU A 12 -5.23 0.44 -10.28
N GLN A 13 -4.42 0.94 -11.21
CA GLN A 13 -4.56 2.31 -11.73
C GLN A 13 -5.67 2.46 -12.78
N ILE A 14 -6.07 1.36 -13.44
CA ILE A 14 -6.93 1.39 -14.65
C ILE A 14 -8.33 0.82 -14.37
N SER A 15 -8.47 0.01 -13.32
CA SER A 15 -9.65 -0.82 -13.05
C SER A 15 -10.87 -0.06 -12.53
N SER A 16 -12.07 -0.64 -12.73
CA SER A 16 -13.29 -0.27 -12.00
C SER A 16 -13.38 -1.03 -10.68
N LEU A 17 -14.05 -0.45 -9.66
CA LEU A 17 -14.12 -0.94 -8.25
C LEU A 17 -14.37 -2.46 -8.06
N SER A 18 -14.96 -3.16 -9.04
CA SER A 18 -15.24 -4.59 -8.97
C SER A 18 -14.05 -5.51 -9.29
N SER A 19 -13.12 -5.12 -10.17
CA SER A 19 -11.94 -5.94 -10.50
C SER A 19 -10.78 -5.77 -9.52
N TYR A 20 -10.92 -4.86 -8.54
CA TYR A 20 -9.92 -4.67 -7.48
C TYR A 20 -9.86 -5.85 -6.51
N ASN A 21 -10.97 -6.54 -6.26
CA ASN A 21 -11.03 -7.52 -5.17
C ASN A 21 -10.03 -8.66 -5.36
N ASP A 22 -9.98 -9.27 -6.54
CA ASP A 22 -9.07 -10.39 -6.83
C ASP A 22 -7.60 -9.93 -6.82
N ASN A 23 -7.34 -8.71 -7.32
CA ASN A 23 -5.99 -8.15 -7.34
C ASN A 23 -5.50 -7.79 -5.93
N LEU A 24 -6.37 -7.28 -5.05
CA LEU A 24 -6.00 -6.94 -3.68
C LEU A 24 -5.61 -8.18 -2.86
N ASP A 25 -6.29 -9.31 -3.08
CA ASP A 25 -5.94 -10.57 -2.42
C ASP A 25 -4.58 -11.08 -2.91
N GLU A 26 -4.29 -11.02 -4.21
CA GLU A 26 -2.99 -11.44 -4.75
C GLU A 26 -1.84 -10.53 -4.31
N ILE A 27 -2.07 -9.21 -4.32
CA ILE A 27 -1.11 -8.22 -3.80
C ILE A 27 -0.86 -8.47 -2.30
N SER A 28 -1.93 -8.66 -1.52
CA SER A 28 -1.83 -9.00 -0.09
C SER A 28 -0.96 -10.23 0.12
N HIS A 29 -1.18 -11.29 -0.66
CA HIS A 29 -0.37 -12.49 -0.55
C HIS A 29 1.11 -12.24 -0.89
N ILE A 30 1.39 -11.43 -1.90
CA ILE A 30 2.77 -11.05 -2.25
C ILE A 30 3.41 -10.28 -1.10
N LEU A 31 2.72 -9.31 -0.49
CA LEU A 31 3.26 -8.52 0.62
C LEU A 31 3.49 -9.36 1.88
N GLU A 32 2.56 -10.25 2.25
CA GLU A 32 2.72 -11.14 3.41
C GLU A 32 3.92 -12.09 3.30
N LYS A 33 4.28 -12.48 2.07
CA LYS A 33 5.45 -13.32 1.81
C LYS A 33 6.77 -12.58 2.00
N GLN A 34 6.76 -11.24 2.04
CA GLN A 34 7.97 -10.46 2.26
C GLN A 34 8.33 -10.49 3.75
N ASN A 35 9.23 -11.41 4.08
CA ASN A 35 9.84 -11.51 5.40
C ASN A 35 11.12 -10.66 5.48
N SER A 36 11.75 -10.66 6.66
CA SER A 36 12.95 -9.86 6.93
C SER A 36 14.18 -10.21 6.09
N GLU A 37 14.20 -11.32 5.36
CA GLU A 37 15.32 -11.70 4.50
C GLU A 37 15.10 -11.24 3.04
N LEU A 38 13.84 -11.17 2.61
CA LEU A 38 13.47 -10.89 1.22
C LEU A 38 13.06 -9.43 1.00
N LEU A 39 12.72 -8.69 2.06
CA LEU A 39 12.15 -7.35 1.90
C LEU A 39 13.09 -6.38 1.16
N SER A 40 14.37 -6.33 1.50
CA SER A 40 15.31 -5.38 0.90
C SER A 40 15.50 -5.59 -0.60
N SER A 41 15.60 -6.85 -1.04
CA SER A 41 15.66 -7.19 -2.46
C SER A 41 14.32 -6.93 -3.16
N PHE A 42 13.20 -7.18 -2.48
CA PHE A 42 11.87 -6.86 -2.99
C PHE A 42 11.67 -5.35 -3.18
N ILE A 43 12.05 -4.51 -2.20
CA ILE A 43 12.01 -3.04 -2.32
C ILE A 43 12.87 -2.60 -3.49
N SER A 44 14.11 -3.07 -3.57
CA SER A 44 15.03 -2.67 -4.63
C SER A 44 14.52 -3.04 -6.03
N GLN A 45 13.85 -4.19 -6.13
CA GLN A 45 13.30 -4.67 -7.39
C GLN A 45 11.99 -3.95 -7.79
N PHE A 46 11.11 -3.68 -6.83
CA PHE A 46 9.74 -3.22 -7.09
C PHE A 46 9.43 -1.83 -6.54
N TYR A 47 10.46 -1.02 -6.26
CA TYR A 47 10.33 0.28 -5.63
C TYR A 47 9.19 1.13 -6.20
N GLU A 48 9.16 1.32 -7.51
CA GLU A 48 8.13 2.13 -8.20
C GLU A 48 6.72 1.54 -8.03
N SER A 49 6.59 0.22 -8.10
CA SER A 49 5.29 -0.44 -7.91
C SER A 49 4.79 -0.34 -6.48
N ILE A 50 5.69 -0.41 -5.50
CA ILE A 50 5.35 -0.23 -4.08
C ILE A 50 4.95 1.22 -3.82
N LEU A 51 5.69 2.18 -4.41
CA LEU A 51 5.37 3.60 -4.32
C LEU A 51 3.96 3.87 -4.88
N ILE A 52 3.64 3.33 -6.05
CA ILE A 52 2.30 3.43 -6.64
C ILE A 52 1.23 2.81 -5.73
N LEU A 53 1.50 1.65 -5.13
CA LEU A 53 0.58 0.98 -4.21
C LEU A 53 0.28 1.83 -2.98
N GLU A 54 1.31 2.43 -2.39
CA GLU A 54 1.19 3.30 -1.22
C GLU A 54 0.45 4.59 -1.57
N HIS A 55 0.76 5.21 -2.71
CA HIS A 55 0.02 6.37 -3.20
C HIS A 55 -1.45 6.04 -3.44
N TRP A 56 -1.74 4.88 -4.05
CA TRP A 56 -3.10 4.41 -4.24
C TRP A 56 -3.82 4.20 -2.91
N ALA A 57 -3.17 3.60 -1.91
CA ALA A 57 -3.69 3.41 -0.57
C ALA A 57 -4.06 4.75 0.10
N TRP A 58 -3.15 5.73 0.04
CA TRP A 58 -3.38 7.07 0.57
C TRP A 58 -4.50 7.82 -0.15
N GLN A 59 -4.52 7.75 -1.48
CA GLN A 59 -5.59 8.32 -2.28
C GLN A 59 -6.93 7.71 -1.91
N LEU A 60 -6.99 6.39 -1.72
CA LEU A 60 -8.17 5.73 -1.18
C LEU A 60 -8.53 6.43 0.13
N PHE A 61 -7.70 6.39 1.17
CA PHE A 61 -8.01 7.04 2.46
C PHE A 61 -8.45 8.51 2.38
N SER A 62 -7.99 9.30 1.41
CA SER A 62 -8.39 10.69 1.23
C SER A 62 -9.79 10.89 0.61
N GLN A 63 -10.32 9.95 -0.18
CA GLN A 63 -11.57 10.11 -0.95
C GLN A 63 -12.83 10.21 -0.07
N GLN A 64 -13.74 11.16 -0.33
CA GLN A 64 -14.93 11.43 0.51
C GLN A 64 -15.86 10.22 0.80
N ASN A 65 -15.84 9.16 -0.01
CA ASN A 65 -16.69 7.96 0.17
C ASN A 65 -15.99 6.78 0.87
N SER A 66 -15.07 7.06 1.81
CA SER A 66 -14.27 6.02 2.50
C SER A 66 -15.03 4.92 3.20
N GLU A 67 -16.23 5.25 3.66
CA GLU A 67 -17.09 4.32 4.38
C GLU A 67 -17.51 3.13 3.50
N GLN A 68 -17.49 3.26 2.17
CA GLN A 68 -17.91 2.18 1.27
C GLN A 68 -16.90 1.03 1.17
N TRP A 69 -15.63 1.28 1.47
CA TRP A 69 -14.56 0.27 1.37
C TRP A 69 -14.07 -0.18 2.75
N ILE A 70 -14.09 0.69 3.76
CA ILE A 70 -13.76 0.32 5.15
C ILE A 70 -14.66 -0.82 5.66
N ASN A 71 -15.89 -0.94 5.14
CA ASN A 71 -16.83 -2.00 5.51
C ASN A 71 -16.68 -3.30 4.70
N LYS A 72 -15.77 -3.36 3.72
CA LYS A 72 -15.51 -4.57 2.92
C LYS A 72 -14.32 -5.34 3.50
N SER A 73 -14.52 -6.62 3.81
CA SER A 73 -13.53 -7.45 4.51
C SER A 73 -12.17 -7.54 3.79
N ASN A 74 -12.18 -7.58 2.46
CA ASN A 74 -10.96 -7.67 1.66
C ASN A 74 -10.12 -6.38 1.70
N TYR A 75 -10.75 -5.20 1.73
CA TYR A 75 -10.04 -3.94 1.90
C TYR A 75 -9.43 -3.84 3.30
N VAL A 76 -10.19 -4.21 4.33
CA VAL A 76 -9.69 -4.21 5.72
C VAL A 76 -8.47 -5.12 5.85
N GLU A 77 -8.54 -6.32 5.28
CA GLU A 77 -7.44 -7.29 5.33
C GLU A 77 -6.22 -6.81 4.54
N PHE A 78 -6.44 -6.29 3.33
CA PHE A 78 -5.38 -5.68 2.54
C PHE A 78 -4.66 -4.56 3.32
N PHE A 79 -5.41 -3.63 3.93
CA PHE A 79 -4.79 -2.53 4.69
C PHE A 79 -4.08 -3.01 5.96
N ARG A 80 -4.58 -4.06 6.61
CA ARG A 80 -3.88 -4.71 7.73
C ARG A 80 -2.52 -5.25 7.29
N ILE A 81 -2.47 -5.91 6.13
CA ILE A 81 -1.25 -6.48 5.56
C ILE A 81 -0.28 -5.38 5.12
N LEU A 82 -0.78 -4.34 4.44
CA LEU A 82 0.02 -3.19 4.03
C LEU A 82 0.62 -2.47 5.25
N ALA A 83 -0.16 -2.27 6.32
CA ALA A 83 0.34 -1.69 7.56
C ALA A 83 1.44 -2.54 8.22
N LEU A 84 1.31 -3.88 8.17
CA LEU A 84 2.34 -4.79 8.67
C LEU A 84 3.61 -4.74 7.83
N PHE A 85 3.47 -4.70 6.50
CA PHE A 85 4.56 -4.50 5.56
C PHE A 85 5.32 -3.19 5.86
N ASN A 86 4.59 -2.08 6.02
CA ASN A 86 5.18 -0.78 6.35
C ASN A 86 5.85 -0.78 7.73
N LYS A 87 5.26 -1.42 8.72
CA LYS A 87 5.89 -1.59 10.03
C LYS A 87 7.22 -2.34 9.92
N ASN A 88 7.26 -3.43 9.16
CA ASN A 88 8.48 -4.20 8.94
C ASN A 88 9.54 -3.35 8.22
N LEU A 89 9.14 -2.61 7.18
CA LEU A 89 10.01 -1.67 6.46
C LEU A 89 10.63 -0.62 7.40
N ILE A 90 9.84 -0.04 8.31
CA ILE A 90 10.33 0.97 9.26
C ILE A 90 11.32 0.36 10.24
N PHE A 91 10.91 -0.69 10.96
CA PHE A 91 11.58 -1.11 12.18
C PHE A 91 12.56 -2.28 12.03
N ASN A 92 12.42 -3.10 10.99
CA ASN A 92 13.14 -4.38 10.91
C ASN A 92 14.27 -4.40 9.86
N HIS A 93 14.50 -3.28 9.17
CA HIS A 93 15.44 -3.20 8.05
C HIS A 93 16.34 -1.98 8.11
N GLU A 94 17.45 -2.07 8.84
CA GLU A 94 18.43 -0.97 8.93
C GLU A 94 19.24 -0.78 7.63
N ASP A 95 19.23 -1.79 6.75
CA ASP A 95 19.94 -1.80 5.47
C ASP A 95 19.27 -0.96 4.37
N ILE A 96 18.00 -0.58 4.56
CA ILE A 96 17.27 0.29 3.64
C ILE A 96 17.40 1.73 4.13
N GLU A 97 17.85 2.63 3.25
CA GLU A 97 18.05 4.04 3.60
C GLU A 97 16.75 4.70 4.07
N THR A 98 16.86 5.62 5.04
CA THR A 98 15.68 6.25 5.68
C THR A 98 14.85 7.09 4.72
N ASN A 99 15.49 7.77 3.77
CA ASN A 99 14.83 8.50 2.67
C ASN A 99 13.97 7.57 1.80
N ILE A 100 14.45 6.37 1.46
CA ILE A 100 13.69 5.38 0.67
C ILE A 100 12.45 4.95 1.45
N LYS A 101 12.61 4.60 2.73
CA LYS A 101 11.48 4.25 3.60
C LYS A 101 10.46 5.38 3.69
N ALA A 102 10.93 6.62 3.87
CA ALA A 102 10.08 7.78 3.98
C ALA A 102 9.28 8.01 2.68
N SER A 103 9.94 7.95 1.52
CA SER A 103 9.27 8.12 0.23
C SER A 103 8.21 7.06 -0.04
N LEU A 104 8.40 5.83 0.42
CA LEU A 104 7.41 4.77 0.24
C LEU A 104 6.19 4.97 1.16
N ILE A 105 6.40 5.38 2.41
CA ILE A 105 5.35 5.34 3.43
C ILE A 105 4.55 6.64 3.50
N PHE A 106 5.18 7.79 3.25
CA PHE A 106 4.50 9.07 3.37
C PHE A 106 3.71 9.42 2.10
N PRO A 107 2.53 10.06 2.24
CA PRO A 107 1.79 10.57 1.09
C PRO A 107 2.60 11.60 0.30
N GLU A 108 2.37 11.64 -1.01
CA GLU A 108 3.03 12.57 -1.93
C GLU A 108 2.75 14.05 -1.60
N THR A 109 1.57 14.35 -1.02
CA THR A 109 1.13 15.72 -0.77
C THR A 109 0.58 15.95 0.63
N ILE A 110 0.80 17.16 1.14
CA ILE A 110 0.28 17.61 2.45
C ILE A 110 -1.26 17.69 2.40
N GLU A 111 -1.83 17.99 1.24
CA GLU A 111 -3.28 17.99 1.02
C GLU A 111 -3.88 16.61 1.30
N CYS A 112 -3.23 15.53 0.83
CA CYS A 112 -3.67 14.17 1.11
C CYS A 112 -3.68 13.89 2.63
N ILE A 113 -2.62 14.31 3.34
CA ILE A 113 -2.51 14.20 4.79
C ILE A 113 -3.63 14.97 5.49
N ASN A 114 -3.86 16.22 5.10
CA ASN A 114 -4.90 17.07 5.69
C ASN A 114 -6.29 16.45 5.52
N MET A 115 -6.61 15.94 4.33
CA MET A 115 -7.90 15.28 4.07
C MET A 115 -8.11 14.06 4.97
N ILE A 116 -7.05 13.30 5.27
CA ILE A 116 -7.13 12.13 6.14
C ILE A 116 -7.34 12.56 7.60
N PHE A 117 -6.59 13.56 8.08
CA PHE A 117 -6.77 14.06 9.45
C PHE A 117 -8.14 14.67 9.66
N GLU A 118 -8.65 15.47 8.70
CA GLU A 118 -10.01 15.99 8.76
C GLU A 118 -11.08 14.90 8.89
N LYS A 119 -10.83 13.70 8.33
CA LYS A 119 -11.74 12.57 8.50
C LYS A 119 -11.66 11.96 9.88
N PHE A 120 -10.46 11.77 10.41
CA PHE A 120 -10.30 11.24 11.76
C PHE A 120 -10.89 12.16 12.82
N GLU A 121 -10.86 13.48 12.62
CA GLU A 121 -11.51 14.45 13.50
C GLU A 121 -13.04 14.43 13.42
N LYS A 122 -13.62 13.85 12.36
CA LYS A 122 -15.07 13.74 12.14
C LYS A 122 -15.66 12.41 12.62
N ILE A 123 -14.83 11.46 13.07
CA ILE A 123 -15.21 10.17 13.67
C ILE A 123 -15.28 10.33 15.19
#